data_AF-A0A5B6UU72-F1
#
_entry.id   AF-A0A5B6UU72-F1
#
_cell.length_a   1.000
_cell.length_b   1.000
_cell.length_c   1.000
_cell.angle_alpha   90.00
_cell.angle_beta   90.00
_cell.angle_gamma   90.00
#
_symmetry.space_group_name_H-M   'P 1'
#
loop_
_entity.id
_entity.type
_entity.pdbx_description
1 polymer ?
#
loop_
_entity_poly.entity_id
_entity_poly.type
_entity_poly.pdbx_seq_one_letter_code
_entity_poly.pdbx_strand_id
1 'polypeptide(L)'
;MDAKRIEGNEVYALAMCVSILLFAPIVVSQPIPADKSQVEAWFNGIIKPVKERGKTLDPKLVEAETEPRIIKVMQGGGGEFDTITKAIESVPSGNANM
;
A
#
# COMPACT_ATOMS: atom_id res chain seq x y z
N MET A 1 27.25 -23.11 -38.70
CA MET A 1 26.50 -22.42 -37.63
C MET A 1 26.65 -23.26 -36.39
N ASP A 2 27.68 -22.98 -35.59
CA ASP A 2 27.98 -23.71 -34.37
C ASP A 2 27.02 -23.28 -33.26
N ALA A 3 26.06 -24.14 -32.96
CA ALA A 3 25.21 -23.96 -31.78
C ALA A 3 26.07 -24.22 -30.54
N LYS A 4 26.48 -23.13 -29.86
CA LYS A 4 27.20 -23.21 -28.59
C LYS A 4 26.34 -23.97 -27.58
N ARG A 5 26.81 -25.15 -27.16
CA ARG A 5 26.16 -25.99 -26.15
C ARG A 5 26.24 -25.26 -24.81
N ILE A 6 25.09 -24.92 -24.25
CA ILE A 6 24.98 -24.29 -22.92
C ILE A 6 25.32 -25.35 -21.87
N GLU A 7 26.31 -25.07 -21.03
CA GLU A 7 26.80 -25.99 -19.99
C GLU A 7 25.90 -25.95 -18.74
N GLY A 8 26.00 -26.97 -17.88
CA GLY A 8 25.04 -27.19 -16.78
C GLY A 8 24.86 -25.99 -15.86
N ASN A 9 25.92 -25.23 -15.57
CA ASN A 9 25.86 -24.01 -14.75
C ASN A 9 25.08 -22.86 -15.42
N GLU A 10 25.23 -22.66 -16.72
CA GLU A 10 24.48 -21.69 -17.52
C GLU A 10 23.02 -22.11 -17.64
N VAL A 11 22.72 -23.42 -17.73
CA VAL A 11 21.35 -23.94 -17.67
C VAL A 11 20.72 -23.68 -16.30
N TYR A 12 21.45 -23.91 -15.21
CA TYR A 12 20.97 -23.59 -13.86
C TYR A 12 20.74 -22.09 -13.66
N ALA A 13 21.66 -21.24 -14.14
CA ALA A 13 21.52 -19.79 -14.07
C ALA A 13 20.29 -19.32 -14.87
N LEU A 14 20.10 -19.84 -16.08
CA LEU A 14 18.95 -19.52 -16.92
C LEU A 14 17.64 -19.98 -16.25
N ALA A 15 17.60 -21.20 -15.69
CA ALA A 15 16.44 -21.72 -14.97
C ALA A 15 16.11 -20.88 -13.73
N MET A 16 17.12 -20.41 -12.99
CA MET A 16 16.95 -19.49 -11.86
C MET A 16 16.40 -18.14 -12.31
N CYS A 17 16.93 -17.55 -13.38
CA CYS A 17 16.43 -16.29 -13.93
C CYS A 17 14.96 -16.41 -14.38
N VAL A 18 14.62 -17.48 -15.09
CA VAL A 18 13.22 -17.74 -15.52
C VAL A 18 12.31 -17.92 -14.30
N SER A 19 12.77 -18.64 -13.28
CA SER A 19 12.00 -18.83 -12.04
C SER A 19 11.76 -17.50 -11.31
N ILE A 20 12.78 -16.65 -11.19
CA ILE A 20 12.64 -15.31 -10.58
C ILE A 20 11.66 -14.47 -11.41
N LEU A 21 11.74 -14.48 -12.74
CA LEU A 21 10.82 -13.71 -13.58
C LEU A 21 9.37 -14.19 -13.50
N LEU A 22 9.14 -15.50 -13.33
CA LEU A 22 7.79 -16.07 -13.23
C LEU A 22 7.15 -15.87 -11.85
N PHE A 23 7.96 -15.86 -10.78
CA PHE A 23 7.45 -15.80 -9.40
C PHE A 23 7.75 -14.48 -8.68
N ALA A 24 8.44 -13.53 -9.33
CA ALA A 24 8.65 -12.21 -8.75
C ALA A 24 7.28 -11.53 -8.50
N PRO A 25 7.02 -11.04 -7.28
CA PRO A 25 5.82 -10.27 -7.02
C PRO A 25 5.88 -8.96 -7.82
N ILE A 26 5.00 -8.82 -8.81
CA ILE A 26 4.85 -7.58 -9.56
C ILE A 26 4.00 -6.63 -8.71
N VAL A 27 4.61 -5.54 -8.23
CA VAL A 27 3.87 -4.44 -7.61
C VAL A 27 3.40 -3.53 -8.74
N VAL A 28 2.16 -3.72 -9.21
CA VAL A 28 1.51 -2.76 -10.11
C VAL A 28 0.77 -1.74 -9.25
N SER A 29 1.22 -0.48 -9.23
CA SER A 29 0.41 0.59 -8.67
C SER A 29 -0.74 0.88 -9.64
N GLN A 30 -1.97 0.70 -9.18
CA GLN A 30 -3.12 1.15 -9.97
C GLN A 30 -3.26 2.67 -9.84
N PRO A 31 -3.44 3.41 -10.94
CA PRO A 31 -3.55 4.86 -10.90
C PRO A 31 -4.78 5.29 -10.09
N ILE A 32 -4.67 6.44 -9.40
CA ILE A 32 -5.82 7.05 -8.71
C ILE A 32 -6.89 7.42 -9.76
N PRO A 33 -8.16 7.00 -9.59
CA PRO A 33 -9.21 7.34 -10.54
C PRO A 33 -9.47 8.84 -10.59
N ALA A 34 -9.66 9.38 -11.80
CA ALA A 34 -10.10 10.77 -11.98
C ALA A 34 -11.56 10.98 -11.57
N ASP A 35 -12.39 9.94 -11.72
CA ASP A 35 -13.79 9.94 -11.31
C ASP A 35 -13.89 9.72 -9.80
N LYS A 36 -14.40 10.74 -9.11
CA LYS A 36 -14.57 10.74 -7.66
C LYS A 36 -15.42 9.57 -7.16
N SER A 37 -16.41 9.11 -7.95
CA SER A 37 -17.28 8.00 -7.55
C SER A 37 -16.54 6.66 -7.46
N GLN A 38 -15.38 6.54 -8.11
CA GLN A 38 -14.59 5.31 -8.15
C GLN A 38 -13.50 5.26 -7.07
N VAL A 39 -13.21 6.38 -6.41
CA VAL A 39 -12.11 6.49 -5.43
C VAL A 39 -12.29 5.54 -4.26
N GLU A 40 -13.51 5.35 -3.76
CA GLU A 40 -13.78 4.45 -2.64
C GLU A 40 -13.51 2.98 -3.00
N ALA A 41 -14.02 2.53 -4.15
CA ALA A 41 -13.80 1.17 -4.64
C ALA A 41 -12.32 0.91 -4.93
N TRP A 42 -11.63 1.88 -5.54
CA TRP A 42 -10.19 1.84 -5.78
C TRP A 42 -9.39 1.75 -4.48
N PHE A 43 -9.70 2.59 -3.49
CA PHE A 43 -9.01 2.60 -2.20
C PHE A 43 -9.17 1.25 -1.49
N ASN A 44 -10.39 0.72 -1.43
CA ASN A 44 -10.68 -0.56 -0.78
C ASN A 44 -10.07 -1.76 -1.54
N GLY A 45 -9.85 -1.65 -2.85
CA GLY A 45 -9.21 -2.69 -3.65
C GLY A 45 -7.69 -2.76 -3.46
N ILE A 46 -7.05 -1.64 -3.13
CA ILE A 46 -5.58 -1.55 -3.02
C ILE A 46 -5.12 -1.59 -1.55
N ILE A 47 -5.80 -0.85 -0.68
CA ILE A 47 -5.47 -0.75 0.73
C ILE A 47 -6.23 -1.83 1.49
N LYS A 48 -5.59 -2.99 1.63
CA LYS A 48 -6.14 -4.08 2.44
C LYS A 48 -6.21 -3.67 3.92
N PRO A 49 -7.26 -4.11 4.64
CA PRO A 49 -7.39 -3.83 6.07
C PRO A 49 -6.24 -4.49 6.85
N VAL A 50 -5.91 -3.92 8.02
CA VAL A 50 -4.86 -4.43 8.92
C VAL A 50 -5.00 -5.92 9.21
N LYS A 51 -6.24 -6.39 9.35
CA LYS A 51 -6.54 -7.82 9.59
C LYS A 51 -5.95 -8.74 8.51
N GLU A 52 -5.81 -8.25 7.28
CA GLU A 52 -5.26 -9.01 6.15
C GLU A 52 -3.75 -8.84 5.98
N ARG A 53 -3.18 -7.66 6.29
CA ARG A 53 -1.75 -7.34 6.06
C ARG A 53 -0.88 -7.24 7.31
N GLY A 54 -1.46 -7.23 8.51
CA GLY A 54 -0.77 -6.89 9.75
C GLY A 54 0.38 -7.82 10.13
N LYS A 55 0.39 -9.07 9.66
CA LYS A 55 1.44 -10.05 9.98
C LYS A 55 2.83 -9.66 9.46
N THR A 56 2.90 -8.82 8.43
CA THR A 56 4.16 -8.39 7.80
C THR A 56 4.51 -6.94 8.11
N LEU A 57 3.67 -6.24 8.88
CA LEU A 57 3.89 -4.84 9.23
C LEU A 57 4.66 -4.71 10.54
N ASP A 58 5.25 -3.55 10.76
CA ASP A 58 5.80 -3.19 12.07
C ASP A 58 4.70 -3.29 13.16
N PRO A 59 4.96 -3.92 14.32
CA PRO A 59 3.96 -4.08 15.37
C PRO A 59 3.31 -2.77 15.84
N LYS A 60 4.07 -1.66 15.90
CA LYS A 60 3.52 -0.35 16.27
C LYS A 60 2.58 0.19 15.21
N LEU A 61 2.85 -0.11 13.94
CA LEU A 61 1.95 0.24 12.84
C LEU A 61 0.66 -0.57 12.90
N VAL A 62 0.73 -1.86 13.23
CA VAL A 62 -0.45 -2.72 13.43
C VAL A 62 -1.34 -2.19 14.55
N GLU A 63 -0.74 -1.81 15.68
CA GLU A 63 -1.45 -1.22 16.81
C GLU A 63 -2.16 0.08 16.41
N ALA A 64 -1.43 1.01 15.79
CA ALA A 64 -1.98 2.30 15.36
C ALA A 64 -3.11 2.18 14.32
N GLU A 65 -3.00 1.25 13.37
CA GLU A 65 -4.03 1.08 12.33
C GLU A 65 -5.23 0.22 12.81
N THR A 66 -5.14 -0.45 13.97
CA THR A 66 -6.24 -1.27 14.53
C THR A 66 -7.35 -0.40 15.13
N GLU A 67 -6.98 0.72 15.77
CA GLU A 67 -7.92 1.67 16.37
C GLU A 67 -7.74 3.07 15.78
N PRO A 68 -8.16 3.28 14.52
CA PRO A 68 -7.96 4.56 13.85
C PRO A 68 -8.86 5.65 14.46
N ARG A 69 -8.28 6.83 14.70
CA ARG A 69 -9.05 8.04 15.00
C ARG A 69 -9.68 8.59 13.72
N ILE A 70 -11.01 8.63 13.67
CA ILE A 70 -11.75 9.23 12.55
C ILE A 70 -12.03 10.70 12.86
N ILE A 71 -11.36 11.60 12.12
CA ILE A 71 -11.60 13.04 12.20
C ILE A 71 -12.64 13.46 11.16
N LYS A 72 -13.77 14.04 11.60
CA LYS A 72 -14.82 14.51 10.68
C LYS A 72 -14.58 15.96 10.25
N VAL A 73 -14.58 16.22 8.95
CA VAL A 73 -14.39 17.57 8.37
C VAL A 73 -15.63 17.98 7.58
N MET A 74 -16.22 19.12 7.94
CA MET A 74 -17.42 19.65 7.28
C MET A 74 -17.35 21.18 7.18
N GLN A 75 -17.25 21.72 5.95
CA GLN A 75 -17.16 23.16 5.70
C GLN A 75 -18.33 23.98 6.27
N GLY A 76 -19.53 23.39 6.32
CA GLY A 76 -20.75 24.03 6.86
C GLY A 76 -20.94 23.88 8.37
N GLY A 77 -19.95 23.34 9.09
CA GLY A 77 -20.07 22.97 10.50
C GLY A 77 -20.58 21.54 10.72
N GLY A 78 -20.59 21.10 11.98
CA GLY A 78 -21.00 19.74 12.38
C GLY A 78 -19.89 18.68 12.35
N GLY A 79 -18.72 19.01 11.79
CA GLY A 79 -17.48 18.24 11.95
C GLY A 79 -16.60 18.82 13.06
N GLU A 80 -15.51 18.12 13.38
CA GLU A 80 -14.43 18.63 14.28
C GLU A 80 -13.71 19.83 13.65
N PHE A 81 -13.56 19.83 12.32
CA PHE A 81 -12.92 20.91 11.58
C PHE A 81 -13.74 21.32 10.34
N ASP A 82 -13.55 22.55 9.88
CA ASP A 82 -14.18 23.09 8.67
C ASP A 82 -13.36 22.84 7.40
N THR A 83 -12.07 22.52 7.54
CA THR A 83 -11.11 22.37 6.45
C THR A 83 -10.19 21.20 6.69
N ILE A 84 -9.73 20.58 5.60
CA ILE A 84 -8.78 19.47 5.64
C ILE A 84 -7.44 19.94 6.23
N THR A 85 -7.02 21.17 5.91
CA THR A 85 -5.77 21.76 6.44
C THR A 85 -5.76 21.78 7.96
N LYS A 86 -6.82 22.29 8.61
CA LYS A 86 -6.89 22.32 10.08
C LYS A 86 -6.93 20.91 10.69
N ALA A 87 -7.59 19.97 10.03
CA ALA A 87 -7.59 18.57 10.46
C ALA A 87 -6.17 17.98 10.41
N ILE A 88 -5.39 18.25 9.37
CA ILE A 88 -3.99 17.82 9.25
C ILE A 88 -3.12 18.48 10.33
N GLU A 89 -3.28 19.79 10.55
CA GLU A 89 -2.53 20.53 11.59
C GLU A 89 -2.85 20.04 13.01
N SER A 90 -4.00 19.40 13.21
CA SER A 90 -4.38 18.83 14.51
C SER A 90 -3.67 17.52 14.84
N VAL A 91 -3.01 16.88 13.87
CA VAL A 91 -2.29 15.62 14.07
C VAL A 91 -0.95 15.91 14.76
N PRO A 92 -0.71 15.38 15.97
CA PRO A 92 0.56 15.56 16.65
C PRO A 92 1.73 15.01 15.82
N SER A 93 2.91 15.62 15.95
CA SER A 93 4.11 15.12 15.28
C SER A 93 4.39 13.66 15.65
N GLY A 94 4.70 12.84 14.64
CA GLY A 94 4.90 11.40 14.81
C GLY A 94 3.64 10.62 15.17
N ASN A 95 2.45 11.23 15.04
CA ASN A 95 1.17 10.64 15.45
C ASN A 95 1.14 10.23 16.93
N ALA A 96 1.96 10.89 17.75
CA ALA A 96 2.12 10.55 19.16
C ALA A 96 0.93 11.08 19.98
N ASN A 97 0.33 10.22 20.81
CA ASN A 97 -0.78 10.57 21.72
C ASN A 97 -2.07 11.02 21.01
N MET A 98 -2.42 10.37 19.90
CA MET A 98 -3.72 10.53 19.25
C MET A 98 -4.87 9.91 20.04
#